data_AF-A0A818QJC5-F1
#
_entry.id   AF-A0A818QJC5-F1
#
_cell.length_a   1.000
_cell.length_b   1.000
_cell.length_c   1.000
_cell.angle_alpha   90.00
_cell.angle_beta   90.00
_cell.angle_gamma   90.00
#
_symmetry.space_group_name_H-M   'P 1'
#
loop_
_entity.id
_entity.type
_entity.pdbx_description
1 polymer ?
#
loop_
_entity_poly.entity_id
_entity_poly.type
_entity_poly.pdbx_seq_one_letter_code
_entity_poly.pdbx_strand_id
1 'polypeptide(L)' 'DGIYNRGRIVTLFYFTYKLILKSLRDQPSSILHVLVEWTVRFVKEIVAPWIVCKGGWVSFSFV' A
#
# COMPACT_ATOMS: atom_id res chain seq x y z
N ASP A 1 13.80 11.72 -6.87
CA ASP A 1 13.05 11.76 -8.15
C ASP A 1 11.61 11.30 -7.98
N GLY A 2 10.74 12.23 -7.56
CA GLY A 2 9.33 12.07 -7.15
C GLY A 2 8.37 11.61 -8.24
N ILE A 3 8.80 10.71 -9.11
CA ILE A 3 8.00 10.08 -10.15
C ILE A 3 7.26 8.90 -9.50
N TYR A 4 6.04 9.16 -9.05
CA TYR A 4 5.10 8.10 -8.68
C TYR A 4 4.84 7.23 -9.91
N ASN A 5 5.23 5.96 -9.82
CA ASN A 5 5.04 4.97 -10.86
C ASN A 5 4.23 3.79 -10.31
N ARG A 6 3.48 3.11 -11.18
CA ARG A 6 2.63 1.98 -10.78
C ARG A 6 3.43 0.90 -10.06
N GLY A 7 4.66 0.65 -10.52
CA GLY A 7 5.58 -0.33 -9.92
C GLY A 7 5.84 -0.09 -8.44
N ARG A 8 6.13 1.14 -8.01
CA ARG A 8 6.37 1.51 -6.62
C ARG A 8 5.14 1.29 -5.73
N ILE A 9 3.94 1.59 -6.25
CA ILE A 9 2.68 1.35 -5.54
C ILE A 9 2.45 -0.16 -5.33
N VAL A 10 2.67 -0.97 -6.37
CA VAL A 10 2.58 -2.44 -6.26
C VAL A 10 3.63 -3.00 -5.29
N THR A 11 4.88 -2.51 -5.36
CA THR A 11 5.95 -2.92 -4.44
C THR A 11 5.61 -2.60 -2.99
N LEU A 12 5.01 -1.44 -2.71
CA LEU A 12 4.54 -1.09 -1.36
C LEU A 12 3.51 -2.11 -0.85
N PHE A 13 2.47 -2.40 -1.64
CA PHE A 13 1.46 -3.38 -1.23
C PHE A 13 2.06 -4.77 -0.99
N TYR A 14 2.96 -5.21 -1.87
CA TYR A 14 3.64 -6.48 -1.72
C TYR A 14 4.52 -6.52 -0.46
N PHE A 15 5.24 -5.43 -0.18
CA PHE A 15 6.06 -5.31 1.01
C PHE A 15 5.23 -5.34 2.30
N THR A 16 4.14 -4.57 2.37
CA THR A 16 3.20 -4.62 3.50
C THR A 16 2.64 -6.03 3.69
N TYR A 17 2.24 -6.71 2.61
CA TYR A 17 1.76 -8.09 2.68
C TYR A 17 2.80 -9.03 3.29
N LYS A 18 4.07 -8.93 2.87
CA LYS A 18 5.16 -9.75 3.43
C LYS A 18 5.41 -9.45 4.91
N LEU A 19 5.32 -8.20 5.33
CA LEU A 19 5.44 -7.82 6.74
C LEU A 19 4.30 -8.42 7.57
N ILE A 20 3.06 -8.29 7.11
CA ILE A 20 1.86 -8.87 7.75
C ILE A 20 2.04 -10.39 7.93
N LEU A 21 2.47 -11.10 6.88
CA LEU A 21 2.72 -12.55 6.93
C LEU A 21 3.82 -12.95 7.91
N LYS A 22 4.82 -12.09 8.12
CA LYS A 22 5.88 -12.34 9.10
C LYS A 22 5.36 -12.13 10.52
N SER A 23 4.68 -11.02 10.78
CA SER A 23 4.11 -10.70 12.09
C SER A 23 3.05 -11.70 12.57
N LEU A 24 2.32 -12.33 11.65
CA LEU A 24 1.36 -13.39 11.99
C LEU A 24 2.00 -14.60 12.67
N ARG A 25 3.30 -14.85 12.45
CA ARG A 25 4.03 -15.96 13.09
C ARG A 25 4.60 -15.61 14.46
N ASP A 26 4.85 -14.32 14.72
CA ASP A 26 5.63 -13.88 15.88
C ASP A 26 4.76 -13.30 17.02
N GLN A 27 3.61 -12.67 16.74
CA GLN A 27 2.48 -12.42 17.67
C GLN A 27 1.43 -11.55 16.94
N PRO A 28 0.16 -11.95 16.85
CA PRO A 28 -0.71 -11.47 15.77
C PRO A 28 -1.41 -10.12 16.00
N SER A 29 -1.70 -9.65 17.21
CA SER A 29 -2.75 -8.61 17.35
C SER A 29 -2.26 -7.16 17.24
N SER A 30 -1.20 -6.77 17.95
CA SER A 30 -0.84 -5.34 18.08
C SER A 30 -0.12 -4.78 16.84
N ILE A 31 0.89 -5.50 16.34
CA ILE A 31 1.71 -5.02 15.22
C ILE A 31 0.95 -5.02 13.89
N LEU A 32 -0.01 -5.95 13.69
CA LEU A 32 -0.81 -6.00 12.47
C LEU A 32 -1.70 -4.76 12.32
N HIS A 33 -2.37 -4.36 13.39
CA HIS A 33 -3.20 -3.16 13.40
C HIS A 33 -2.37 -1.93 13.01
N VAL A 34 -1.18 -1.80 13.60
CA VAL A 34 -0.25 -0.71 13.31
C VAL A 34 0.18 -0.75 11.83
N LEU A 35 0.65 -1.88 11.31
CA LEU A 35 1.10 -2.00 9.91
C LEU A 35 0.00 -1.69 8.89
N VAL A 36 -1.22 -2.13 9.15
CA VAL A 36 -2.38 -1.82 8.30
C VAL A 36 -2.71 -0.33 8.37
N GLU A 37 -2.75 0.26 9.57
CA GLU A 37 -3.00 1.68 9.75
C GLU A 37 -1.99 2.54 8.98
N TRP A 38 -0.69 2.28 9.16
CA TRP A 38 0.37 3.00 8.44
C TRP A 38 0.24 2.85 6.93
N THR A 39 -0.09 1.66 6.44
CA THR A 39 -0.28 1.43 5.01
C THR A 39 -1.47 2.20 4.47
N VAL A 40 -2.62 2.17 5.18
CA VAL A 40 -3.83 2.89 4.78
C VAL A 40 -3.58 4.40 4.79
N ARG A 41 -2.89 4.92 5.81
CA ARG A 41 -2.53 6.34 5.90
C ARG A 41 -1.64 6.76 4.74
N PHE A 42 -0.59 5.99 4.44
CA PHE A 42 0.27 6.26 3.29
C PHE A 42 -0.51 6.25 1.98
N VAL A 43 -1.40 5.26 1.78
CA VAL A 43 -2.24 5.20 0.58
C VAL A 43 -3.12 6.44 0.46
N LYS A 44 -3.77 6.87 1.55
CA LYS A 44 -4.64 8.06 1.54
C LYS A 44 -3.88 9.36 1.29
N GLU A 45 -2.77 9.56 1.98
CA GLU A 45 -2.06 10.84 1.99
C GLU A 45 -1.17 11.01 0.76
N ILE A 46 -0.58 9.92 0.26
CA ILE A 46 0.47 9.98 -0.78
C ILE A 46 -0.01 9.40 -2.11
N VAL A 47 -0.66 8.23 -2.08
CA VAL A 47 -0.97 7.47 -3.30
C VAL A 47 -2.30 7.93 -3.94
N ALA A 48 -3.32 8.17 -3.12
CA ALA A 48 -4.66 8.50 -3.59
C ALA A 48 -4.72 9.77 -4.46
N PRO A 49 -4.03 10.88 -4.13
CA PRO A 49 -4.01 12.06 -5.01
C PRO A 49 -3.50 11.73 -6.41
N TRP A 50 -2.42 10.95 -6.51
CA TRP A 50 -1.85 10.53 -7.79
C TRP A 50 -2.79 9.61 -8.58
N ILE A 51 -3.43 8.64 -7.90
CA ILE A 51 -4.39 7.72 -8.54
C ILE A 51 -5.62 8.47 -9.07
N VAL A 52 -6.16 9.40 -8.29
CA VAL A 52 -7.31 10.22 -8.71
C VAL A 52 -6.95 11.02 -9.97
N CYS A 53 -5.77 11.64 -10.02
CA CYS A 53 -5.29 12.34 -11.22
C CYS A 53 -5.13 11.44 -12.46
N LYS A 54 -5.10 10.12 -12.31
CA LYS A 54 -4.96 9.16 -13.41
C LYS A 54 -6.27 8.49 -13.82
N GLY A 55 -7.40 8.85 -13.22
CA GLY A 55 -8.71 8.24 -13.51
C GLY A 55 -9.11 7.15 -12.51
N GLY A 56 -8.53 7.17 -11.31
CA GLY A 56 -8.90 6.25 -10.23
C GLY A 56 -8.27 4.86 -10.38
N TRP A 57 -8.70 3.93 -9.52
CA TRP A 57 -8.18 2.55 -9.52
C TRP A 57 -8.54 1.76 -10.78
N VAL A 58 -9.65 2.10 -11.46
CA VAL A 58 -10.06 1.44 -12.72
C VAL A 58 -9.00 1.66 -13.80
N SER A 59 -8.43 2.87 -13.89
CA SER A 59 -7.32 3.18 -14.80
C SER A 59 -6.02 2.42 -14.48
N PHE A 60 -5.89 1.94 -13.24
CA PHE A 60 -4.73 1.20 -12.75
C PHE A 60 -4.79 -0.28 -13.17
N SER A 61 -5.99 -0.84 -13.30
CA SER A 61 -6.23 -2.21 -13.71
C SER A 61 -6.12 -2.35 -15.23
N PHE A 62 -5.01 -2.90 -15.71
CA PHE A 62 -4.94 -3.46 -17.05
C PHE A 62 -5.51 -4.88 -16.99
N VAL A 63 -6.84 -5.00 -17.06
CA VAL A 63 -7.52 -6.21 -17.51
C VAL A 63 -8.18 -5.86 -18.83
#